data_AF-A0A3P6GJC7-F1
#
_entry.id   AF-A0A3P6GJC7-F1
#
_cell.length_a   1.000
_cell.length_b   1.000
_cell.length_c   1.000
_cell.angle_alpha   90.00
_cell.angle_beta   90.00
_cell.angle_gamma   90.00
#
_symmetry.space_group_name_H-M   'P 1'
#
loop_
_entity.id
_entity.type
_entity.pdbx_description
1 polymer ?
#
loop_
_entity_poly.entity_id
_entity_poly.type
_entity_poly.pdbx_seq_one_letter_code
_entity_poly.pdbx_strand_id
1 'polypeptide(L)'
;MEGLIQPRGILSLPTKPIVAARTLLPPSPALKQRLFTRNLPPLSISSNGHTKVQSFHRNPLTISISHKERNRGFICKAESAAGEGDSVTTPNIFGVEVTTLKKIIPLGLMFFCILFNYTILRDTKDVLVVTAKGSSAEIIPFLKTWVNLPMAIGFMLLYTKLSNVLSKKALFYTVIIPFIAYFGAFGFVMYPLSNMIHPEALADKLLATLGPRFMGPLAILRIWSFCLFYVMAELWGSVVVSVLFWGFANQITTVDEAKKFYPLFGLGANVALIFSGRTVKYFSNMRKNLGPGVDGWAVSLKAMMSIVVGMGLAICFLYWWVNRYVPLPTRSKKKKVKPQMGMMESLKFLVSSPYIRDLATLVVAYGISINLVEVTWKSKLKAQFPSPNEYSAFMGDFSTCTGIATFTMMLLSQYVFNKYGWGVAAKITPTVLLLTGVAFFSLILFGGPFAPLVAKLGMTPLLAAVYVGALQNIFSKSAKYSLFDPCKEMAYIPLDEDTKVKGKAAIDVVCNPLGKSGGALIQQFMILTFGSLASSTPYLGVILLGIVTAWLAAAKSLEGQFNTLMSEEELEKEMERAASLKIPVVSSEEAASGESTSQLPETSSPSSI
;
A
#
# COMPACT_ATOMS: atom_id res chain seq x y z
N MET A 1 12.28 13.12 51.52
CA MET A 1 13.62 12.60 51.16
C MET A 1 13.42 11.60 50.01
N GLU A 2 13.04 12.01 48.80
CA GLU A 2 13.61 13.08 47.94
C GLU A 2 15.09 12.88 47.60
N GLY A 3 15.38 12.88 46.30
CA GLY A 3 16.69 12.60 45.70
C GLY A 3 16.58 12.45 44.18
N LEU A 4 16.27 13.56 43.47
CA LEU A 4 16.15 13.58 42.01
C LEU A 4 17.48 13.34 41.29
N ILE A 5 17.46 12.60 40.17
CA ILE A 5 18.21 12.97 38.95
C ILE A 5 17.34 12.67 37.70
N GLN A 6 17.04 13.71 36.89
CA GLN A 6 16.52 13.58 35.53
C GLN A 6 17.57 14.07 34.52
N PRO A 7 17.91 13.33 33.45
CA PRO A 7 18.68 13.87 32.35
C PRO A 7 17.79 14.68 31.38
N ARG A 8 18.16 15.94 31.14
CA ARG A 8 17.43 16.85 30.24
C ARG A 8 17.71 16.55 28.77
N GLY A 9 16.65 16.48 27.95
CA GLY A 9 16.75 16.44 26.50
C GLY A 9 16.90 17.83 25.87
N ILE A 10 17.80 17.95 24.89
CA ILE A 10 18.01 19.18 24.12
C ILE A 10 16.92 19.27 23.03
N LEU A 11 15.88 20.05 23.28
CA LEU A 11 14.98 20.76 22.32
C LEU A 11 13.66 21.12 23.02
N SER A 12 13.66 22.23 23.77
CA SER A 12 12.43 22.89 24.22
C SER A 12 12.58 24.41 24.13
N LEU A 13 11.73 25.03 23.32
CA LEU A 13 11.56 26.49 23.29
C LEU A 13 10.63 26.90 24.45
N PRO A 14 10.89 28.01 25.15
CA PRO A 14 10.19 28.35 26.37
C PRO A 14 8.82 29.01 26.11
N THR A 15 7.80 28.55 26.82
CA THR A 15 6.55 29.30 27.01
C THR A 15 6.64 30.12 28.30
N LYS A 16 6.37 31.42 28.22
CA LYS A 16 6.10 32.29 29.38
C LYS A 16 4.76 33.01 29.16
N PRO A 17 3.77 32.85 30.05
CA PRO A 17 2.59 33.70 30.07
C PRO A 17 2.89 34.99 30.85
N ILE A 18 2.32 36.12 30.43
CA ILE A 18 2.26 37.34 31.23
C ILE A 18 0.81 37.53 31.69
N VAL A 19 0.65 37.75 32.99
CA VAL A 19 -0.64 38.01 33.63
C VAL A 19 -0.87 39.52 33.70
N ALA A 20 -2.07 39.97 33.30
CA ALA A 20 -2.63 41.24 33.72
C ALA A 20 -4.13 41.05 33.95
N ALA A 21 -4.63 41.47 35.10
CA ALA A 21 -6.02 41.26 35.52
C ALA A 21 -6.67 42.59 35.92
N ARG A 22 -7.95 42.77 35.58
CA ARG A 22 -8.92 43.58 36.34
C ARG A 22 -10.36 43.45 35.82
N THR A 23 -11.25 42.90 36.68
CA THR A 23 -12.60 43.41 37.08
C THR A 23 -13.67 43.83 36.04
N LEU A 24 -14.99 43.68 36.22
CA LEU A 24 -15.90 42.92 37.14
C LEU A 24 -17.37 43.14 36.65
N LEU A 25 -18.15 42.08 36.31
CA LEU A 25 -19.65 41.95 36.34
C LEU A 25 -20.58 43.01 35.64
N PRO A 26 -21.92 42.80 35.50
CA PRO A 26 -22.77 41.64 35.16
C PRO A 26 -23.74 41.93 33.94
N PRO A 27 -24.70 41.04 33.56
CA PRO A 27 -25.48 41.16 32.29
C PRO A 27 -27.01 41.47 32.37
N SER A 28 -27.64 41.72 31.18
CA SER A 28 -29.10 41.74 30.82
C SER A 28 -29.87 43.11 30.89
N PRO A 29 -31.10 43.26 30.35
CA PRO A 29 -31.49 43.14 28.91
C PRO A 29 -32.47 44.23 28.36
N ALA A 30 -32.51 44.46 27.04
CA ALA A 30 -33.62 45.11 26.27
C ALA A 30 -33.43 44.81 24.75
N LEU A 31 -34.35 44.34 23.90
CA LEU A 31 -35.81 44.45 23.72
C LEU A 31 -36.29 45.69 22.92
N LYS A 32 -36.31 45.54 21.58
CA LYS A 32 -37.25 46.14 20.58
C LYS A 32 -36.86 45.61 19.18
N GLN A 33 -37.49 44.58 18.60
CA GLN A 33 -38.85 44.50 18.03
C GLN A 33 -39.14 45.49 16.87
N ARG A 34 -38.82 45.03 15.65
CA ARG A 34 -39.39 45.35 14.32
C ARG A 34 -39.01 44.14 13.44
N LEU A 35 -39.85 43.51 12.62
CA LEU A 35 -41.25 43.71 12.20
C LEU A 35 -41.96 42.34 12.02
N PHE A 36 -43.29 42.35 11.93
CA PHE A 36 -44.17 41.18 11.92
C PHE A 36 -44.59 40.76 10.49
N THR A 37 -44.52 39.46 10.15
CA THR A 37 -45.35 38.74 9.13
C THR A 37 -45.27 39.22 7.65
N ARG A 38 -45.66 38.49 6.59
CA ARG A 38 -46.50 37.29 6.30
C ARG A 38 -45.77 36.42 5.22
N ASN A 39 -46.20 35.25 4.70
CA ASN A 39 -47.32 34.30 4.87
C ASN A 39 -46.89 32.93 4.26
N LEU A 40 -47.41 31.78 4.74
CA LEU A 40 -48.00 30.63 3.97
C LEU A 40 -48.10 29.35 4.86
N PRO A 41 -49.08 28.43 4.64
CA PRO A 41 -49.57 27.52 5.69
C PRO A 41 -49.23 26.01 5.49
N PRO A 42 -49.53 25.15 6.49
CA PRO A 42 -49.10 23.74 6.54
C PRO A 42 -50.23 22.69 6.44
N LEU A 43 -49.88 21.45 6.07
CA LEU A 43 -50.61 20.22 6.40
C LEU A 43 -49.60 19.05 6.45
N SER A 44 -49.67 17.98 7.24
CA SER A 44 -50.27 17.62 8.54
C SER A 44 -50.45 16.09 8.49
N ILE A 45 -49.77 15.35 9.38
CA ILE A 45 -49.98 13.91 9.54
C ILE A 45 -51.24 13.70 10.39
N SER A 46 -52.06 12.70 10.06
CA SER A 46 -53.07 12.17 10.98
C SER A 46 -53.18 10.65 10.87
N SER A 47 -53.59 10.02 11.97
CA SER A 47 -53.65 8.57 12.18
C SER A 47 -55.02 8.15 12.71
N ASN A 48 -55.29 6.84 12.62
CA ASN A 48 -56.37 6.07 13.25
C ASN A 48 -57.72 5.99 12.51
N GLY A 49 -58.24 4.77 12.41
CA GLY A 49 -59.54 4.42 11.85
C GLY A 49 -59.67 2.93 11.56
N HIS A 50 -60.06 2.12 12.56
CA HIS A 50 -60.26 0.67 12.47
C HIS A 50 -61.15 0.23 11.29
N THR A 51 -60.88 -0.92 10.64
CA THR A 51 -61.62 -2.20 10.87
C THR A 51 -61.25 -3.38 9.94
N LYS A 52 -61.04 -4.56 10.56
CA LYS A 52 -61.71 -5.86 10.27
C LYS A 52 -61.46 -6.62 8.92
N VAL A 53 -60.66 -7.70 9.04
CA VAL A 53 -60.97 -9.11 8.63
C VAL A 53 -60.70 -9.62 7.17
N GLN A 54 -60.11 -10.84 7.11
CA GLN A 54 -60.04 -11.86 6.03
C GLN A 54 -59.43 -11.44 4.67
N SER A 55 -58.26 -11.96 4.26
CA SER A 55 -57.97 -13.31 3.74
C SER A 55 -58.68 -13.68 2.43
N PHE A 56 -57.95 -13.77 1.30
CA PHE A 56 -57.65 -15.04 0.61
C PHE A 56 -56.68 -14.84 -0.59
N HIS A 57 -55.94 -15.91 -0.91
CA HIS A 57 -55.26 -16.21 -2.19
C HIS A 57 -55.97 -15.64 -3.45
N ARG A 58 -55.33 -15.27 -4.58
CA ARG A 58 -54.47 -16.11 -5.46
C ARG A 58 -53.88 -15.28 -6.64
N ASN A 59 -52.69 -15.64 -7.13
CA ASN A 59 -52.22 -15.37 -8.51
C ASN A 59 -52.95 -16.31 -9.52
N PRO A 60 -52.74 -16.22 -10.86
CA PRO A 60 -52.23 -15.13 -11.74
C PRO A 60 -53.17 -14.88 -12.95
N LEU A 61 -52.79 -14.01 -13.92
CA LEU A 61 -52.62 -14.38 -15.35
C LEU A 61 -52.29 -13.19 -16.28
N THR A 62 -51.45 -13.48 -17.27
CA THR A 62 -51.08 -12.68 -18.44
C THR A 62 -52.13 -12.69 -19.55
N ILE A 63 -52.34 -11.56 -20.25
CA ILE A 63 -52.79 -11.53 -21.65
C ILE A 63 -51.97 -10.49 -22.45
N SER A 64 -51.62 -10.85 -23.68
CA SER A 64 -50.92 -10.07 -24.71
C SER A 64 -51.87 -9.82 -25.90
N ILE A 65 -51.69 -8.71 -26.64
CA ILE A 65 -52.20 -8.37 -28.00
C ILE A 65 -51.91 -6.86 -28.22
N SER A 66 -51.63 -6.31 -29.40
CA SER A 66 -51.00 -6.78 -30.66
C SER A 66 -50.66 -5.53 -31.52
N HIS A 67 -49.91 -5.69 -32.61
CA HIS A 67 -49.49 -4.62 -33.53
C HIS A 67 -50.64 -3.83 -34.18
N LYS A 68 -50.38 -2.55 -34.48
CA LYS A 68 -50.85 -1.91 -35.73
C LYS A 68 -49.90 -0.83 -36.24
N GLU A 69 -49.25 -1.10 -37.36
CA GLU A 69 -48.44 -0.11 -38.08
C GLU A 69 -49.32 0.95 -38.76
N ARG A 70 -48.75 2.15 -38.96
CA ARG A 70 -49.18 3.03 -40.06
C ARG A 70 -47.98 3.78 -40.63
N ASN A 71 -47.59 3.39 -41.83
CA ASN A 71 -46.47 3.98 -42.56
C ASN A 71 -46.93 5.20 -43.39
N ARG A 72 -46.17 6.30 -43.34
CA ARG A 72 -46.17 7.40 -44.33
C ARG A 72 -44.75 7.97 -44.36
N GLY A 73 -44.10 7.89 -45.51
CA GLY A 73 -42.70 8.29 -45.68
C GLY A 73 -42.51 9.68 -46.30
N PHE A 74 -41.25 9.91 -46.72
CA PHE A 74 -40.76 11.02 -47.54
C PHE A 74 -40.70 12.42 -46.90
N ILE A 75 -39.49 12.84 -46.49
CA ILE A 75 -38.56 13.65 -47.33
C ILE A 75 -37.23 13.86 -46.58
N CYS A 76 -36.10 13.76 -47.28
CA CYS A 76 -34.81 14.20 -46.77
C CYS A 76 -34.74 15.74 -46.81
N LYS A 77 -34.37 16.37 -45.70
CA LYS A 77 -33.68 17.67 -45.73
C LYS A 77 -32.51 17.64 -44.75
N ALA A 78 -31.31 17.58 -45.30
CA ALA A 78 -30.11 17.91 -44.54
C ALA A 78 -30.10 19.44 -44.38
N GLU A 79 -30.06 19.93 -43.14
CA GLU A 79 -29.91 21.35 -42.86
C GLU A 79 -28.82 21.52 -41.81
N SER A 80 -27.73 22.14 -42.25
CA SER A 80 -26.55 22.42 -41.45
C SER A 80 -26.85 23.50 -40.41
N ALA A 81 -26.98 23.11 -39.15
CA ALA A 81 -26.92 24.03 -38.02
C ALA A 81 -25.47 24.12 -37.51
N ALA A 82 -24.67 24.97 -38.14
CA ALA A 82 -23.51 25.54 -37.47
C ALA A 82 -24.05 26.48 -36.38
N GLY A 83 -23.88 26.10 -35.12
CA GLY A 83 -24.43 26.81 -33.96
C GLY A 83 -23.52 26.61 -32.76
N GLU A 84 -22.63 27.58 -32.58
CA GLU A 84 -21.91 27.92 -31.35
C GLU A 84 -21.42 26.74 -30.50
N GLY A 85 -20.14 26.43 -30.64
CA GLY A 85 -19.40 25.68 -29.63
C GLY A 85 -19.35 26.47 -28.33
N ASP A 86 -20.32 26.21 -27.45
CA ASP A 86 -20.32 26.67 -26.07
C ASP A 86 -19.17 25.97 -25.34
N SER A 87 -17.97 26.53 -25.56
CA SER A 87 -16.76 26.18 -24.84
C SER A 87 -16.93 26.64 -23.41
N VAL A 88 -17.63 25.81 -22.63
CA VAL A 88 -17.70 25.90 -21.16
C VAL A 88 -16.26 25.87 -20.68
N THR A 89 -15.72 27.07 -20.47
CA THR A 89 -14.37 27.32 -20.00
C THR A 89 -14.38 26.92 -18.53
N THR A 90 -14.17 25.62 -18.31
CA THR A 90 -14.14 25.03 -16.99
C THR A 90 -13.10 25.80 -16.17
N PRO A 91 -13.49 26.44 -15.04
CA PRO A 91 -12.61 27.38 -14.38
C PRO A 91 -11.33 26.67 -13.94
N ASN A 92 -10.20 27.10 -14.49
CA ASN A 92 -8.90 26.50 -14.21
C ASN A 92 -8.39 27.01 -12.86
N ILE A 93 -8.33 26.12 -11.87
CA ILE A 93 -7.76 26.41 -10.56
C ILE A 93 -6.42 25.67 -10.49
N PHE A 94 -5.32 26.39 -10.29
CA PHE A 94 -3.93 25.88 -10.37
C PHE A 94 -3.58 25.14 -11.68
N GLY A 95 -4.15 25.55 -12.82
CA GLY A 95 -3.87 24.93 -14.12
C GLY A 95 -4.40 23.50 -14.27
N VAL A 96 -5.34 23.10 -13.42
CA VAL A 96 -6.06 21.82 -13.50
C VAL A 96 -7.55 22.09 -13.67
N GLU A 97 -8.17 21.33 -14.55
CA GLU A 97 -9.60 21.40 -14.84
C GLU A 97 -10.43 21.13 -13.56
N VAL A 98 -11.41 21.98 -13.23
CA VAL A 98 -12.23 21.82 -12.01
C VAL A 98 -13.04 20.51 -11.99
N THR A 99 -13.39 19.97 -13.15
CA THR A 99 -13.99 18.64 -13.31
C THR A 99 -13.06 17.52 -12.83
N THR A 100 -11.75 17.67 -13.05
CA THR A 100 -10.68 16.74 -12.71
C THR A 100 -10.32 16.86 -11.23
N LEU A 101 -10.19 18.08 -10.69
CA LEU A 101 -10.03 18.35 -9.25
C LEU A 101 -11.14 17.72 -8.40
N LYS A 102 -12.40 17.79 -8.86
CA LYS A 102 -13.56 17.16 -8.20
C LYS A 102 -13.48 15.63 -8.11
N LYS A 103 -12.64 14.96 -8.92
CA LYS A 103 -12.36 13.51 -8.82
C LYS A 103 -11.19 13.23 -7.87
N ILE A 104 -10.13 14.02 -8.00
CA ILE A 104 -8.83 13.75 -7.36
C ILE A 104 -8.86 14.03 -5.86
N ILE A 105 -9.54 15.10 -5.41
CA ILE A 105 -9.61 15.42 -3.98
C ILE A 105 -10.31 14.27 -3.20
N PRO A 106 -11.51 13.79 -3.59
CA PRO A 106 -12.11 12.61 -2.95
C PRO A 106 -11.26 11.35 -3.06
N LEU A 107 -10.58 11.11 -4.19
CA LEU A 107 -9.75 9.92 -4.39
C LEU A 107 -8.49 9.95 -3.50
N GLY A 108 -7.84 11.11 -3.37
CA GLY A 108 -6.70 11.32 -2.48
C GLY A 108 -7.09 11.23 -1.00
N LEU A 109 -8.24 11.78 -0.61
CA LEU A 109 -8.77 11.66 0.75
C LEU A 109 -9.16 10.22 1.08
N MET A 110 -9.77 9.51 0.13
CA MET A 110 -10.05 8.07 0.23
C MET A 110 -8.75 7.25 0.40
N PHE A 111 -7.70 7.56 -0.36
CA PHE A 111 -6.39 6.91 -0.23
C PHE A 111 -5.76 7.19 1.14
N PHE A 112 -5.84 8.43 1.61
CA PHE A 112 -5.40 8.83 2.95
C PHE A 112 -6.12 8.02 4.02
N CYS A 113 -7.45 7.94 4.02
CA CYS A 113 -8.21 7.14 5.00
C CYS A 113 -7.84 5.65 4.96
N ILE A 114 -7.64 5.07 3.76
CA ILE A 114 -7.25 3.66 3.59
C ILE A 114 -5.86 3.39 4.18
N LEU A 115 -4.89 4.27 3.92
CA LEU A 115 -3.51 4.12 4.40
C LEU A 115 -3.31 4.50 5.86
N PHE A 116 -4.11 5.44 6.36
CA PHE A 116 -4.21 5.78 7.77
C PHE A 116 -4.69 4.56 8.57
N ASN A 117 -5.78 3.93 8.14
CA ASN A 117 -6.26 2.67 8.71
C ASN A 117 -5.24 1.55 8.58
N TYR A 118 -4.64 1.37 7.41
CA TYR A 118 -3.62 0.34 7.18
C TYR A 118 -2.45 0.47 8.16
N THR A 119 -1.99 1.69 8.43
CA THR A 119 -0.90 1.94 9.37
C THR A 119 -1.29 1.58 10.80
N ILE A 120 -2.46 2.06 11.28
CA ILE A 120 -2.96 1.70 12.62
C ILE A 120 -3.07 0.18 12.75
N LEU A 121 -3.73 -0.49 11.79
CA LEU A 121 -3.90 -1.94 11.79
C LEU A 121 -2.57 -2.70 11.76
N ARG A 122 -1.59 -2.23 10.97
CA ARG A 122 -0.25 -2.81 10.86
C ARG A 122 0.53 -2.66 12.17
N ASP A 123 0.42 -1.54 12.85
CA ASP A 123 1.17 -1.31 14.08
C ASP A 123 0.49 -2.02 15.26
N THR A 124 -0.84 -2.02 15.33
CA THR A 124 -1.63 -2.72 16.36
C THR A 124 -1.53 -4.25 16.26
N LYS A 125 -1.53 -4.85 15.07
CA LYS A 125 -1.47 -6.33 14.93
C LYS A 125 -0.18 -6.91 15.53
N ASP A 126 0.94 -6.21 15.34
CA ASP A 126 2.24 -6.66 15.82
C ASP A 126 2.27 -6.53 17.35
N VAL A 127 1.75 -5.43 17.92
CA VAL A 127 1.61 -5.27 19.38
C VAL A 127 0.79 -6.42 19.97
N LEU A 128 -0.42 -6.67 19.45
CA LEU A 128 -1.34 -7.69 19.98
C LEU A 128 -0.71 -9.08 19.99
N VAL A 129 -0.09 -9.48 18.88
CA VAL A 129 0.47 -10.83 18.71
C VAL A 129 1.79 -10.98 19.48
N VAL A 130 2.65 -9.97 19.49
CA VAL A 130 3.97 -10.04 20.14
C VAL A 130 3.87 -9.90 21.66
N THR A 131 3.02 -9.01 22.17
CA THR A 131 2.96 -8.71 23.63
C THR A 131 2.03 -9.62 24.43
N ALA A 132 1.24 -10.47 23.79
CA ALA A 132 0.36 -11.42 24.48
C ALA A 132 1.11 -12.42 25.39
N LYS A 133 0.40 -12.89 26.43
CA LYS A 133 0.86 -13.93 27.36
C LYS A 133 1.12 -15.23 26.60
N GLY A 134 2.23 -15.91 26.91
CA GLY A 134 2.63 -17.15 26.22
C GLY A 134 3.00 -17.00 24.74
N SER A 135 3.08 -15.78 24.20
CA SER A 135 3.52 -15.48 22.84
C SER A 135 4.87 -14.76 22.82
N SER A 136 5.54 -14.69 21.67
CA SER A 136 6.77 -13.94 21.45
C SER A 136 6.84 -13.44 19.99
N ALA A 137 7.91 -12.73 19.61
CA ALA A 137 8.12 -12.38 18.19
C ALA A 137 8.34 -13.61 17.28
N GLU A 138 8.66 -14.78 17.85
CA GLU A 138 8.83 -16.05 17.12
C GLU A 138 7.55 -16.57 16.48
N ILE A 139 6.37 -16.09 16.87
CA ILE A 139 5.11 -16.48 16.21
C ILE A 139 4.96 -15.85 14.81
N ILE A 140 5.56 -14.68 14.56
CA ILE A 140 5.36 -13.92 13.31
C ILE A 140 5.73 -14.73 12.06
N PRO A 141 6.87 -15.44 12.01
CA PRO A 141 7.22 -16.31 10.87
C PRO A 141 6.18 -17.41 10.63
N PHE A 142 5.77 -18.14 11.66
CA PHE A 142 4.77 -19.21 11.53
C PHE A 142 3.42 -18.65 11.09
N LEU A 143 2.97 -17.53 11.66
CA LEU A 143 1.69 -16.91 11.32
C LEU A 143 1.65 -16.43 9.86
N LYS A 144 2.74 -15.82 9.37
CA LYS A 144 2.89 -15.43 7.96
C LYS A 144 2.80 -16.64 7.02
N THR A 145 3.49 -17.74 7.34
CA THR A 145 3.54 -18.94 6.49
C THR A 145 2.25 -19.76 6.54
N TRP A 146 1.76 -20.09 7.73
CA TRP A 146 0.70 -21.10 7.93
C TRP A 146 -0.71 -20.53 8.00
N VAL A 147 -0.87 -19.23 8.29
CA VAL A 147 -2.20 -18.61 8.44
C VAL A 147 -2.43 -17.54 7.38
N ASN A 148 -1.52 -16.58 7.24
CA ASN A 148 -1.71 -15.45 6.33
C ASN A 148 -1.70 -15.88 4.86
N LEU A 149 -0.75 -16.74 4.44
CA LEU A 149 -0.67 -17.20 3.05
C LEU A 149 -1.92 -18.01 2.61
N PRO A 150 -2.37 -19.06 3.33
CA PRO A 150 -3.61 -19.77 2.97
C PRO A 150 -4.84 -18.89 2.98
N MET A 151 -4.98 -17.98 3.97
CA MET A 151 -6.12 -17.06 4.04
C MET A 151 -6.12 -16.04 2.90
N ALA A 152 -4.95 -15.56 2.46
CA ALA A 152 -4.84 -14.68 1.29
C ALA A 152 -5.23 -15.40 -0.02
N ILE A 153 -4.83 -16.66 -0.19
CA ILE A 153 -5.25 -17.49 -1.34
C ILE A 153 -6.77 -17.72 -1.31
N GLY A 154 -7.31 -18.14 -0.16
CA GLY A 154 -8.76 -18.34 0.02
C GLY A 154 -9.57 -17.07 -0.24
N PHE A 155 -9.09 -15.92 0.25
CA PHE A 155 -9.70 -14.62 -0.04
C PHE A 155 -9.63 -14.26 -1.53
N MET A 156 -8.52 -14.52 -2.22
CA MET A 156 -8.38 -14.23 -3.64
C MET A 156 -9.32 -15.09 -4.51
N LEU A 157 -9.52 -16.36 -4.16
CA LEU A 157 -10.51 -17.24 -4.80
C LEU A 157 -11.94 -16.73 -4.57
N LEU A 158 -12.27 -16.33 -3.32
CA LEU A 158 -13.57 -15.74 -2.98
C LEU A 158 -13.81 -14.43 -3.74
N TYR A 159 -12.83 -13.51 -3.74
CA TYR A 159 -12.90 -12.25 -4.48
C TYR A 159 -13.10 -12.47 -5.97
N THR A 160 -12.41 -13.45 -6.57
CA THR A 160 -12.56 -13.79 -7.97
C THR A 160 -14.00 -14.23 -8.28
N LYS A 161 -14.57 -15.14 -7.47
CA LYS A 161 -15.98 -15.55 -7.60
C LYS A 161 -16.94 -14.36 -7.45
N LEU A 162 -16.77 -13.55 -6.40
CA LEU A 162 -17.60 -12.37 -6.15
C LEU A 162 -17.52 -11.35 -7.30
N SER A 163 -16.32 -11.13 -7.88
CA SER A 163 -16.12 -10.17 -8.96
C SER A 163 -16.74 -10.55 -10.31
N ASN A 164 -17.06 -11.84 -10.49
CA ASN A 164 -17.79 -12.33 -11.67
C ASN A 164 -19.31 -12.22 -11.51
N VAL A 165 -19.82 -12.24 -10.26
CA VAL A 165 -21.26 -12.23 -9.95
C VAL A 165 -21.78 -10.82 -9.62
N LEU A 166 -21.01 -10.03 -8.89
CA LEU A 166 -21.44 -8.72 -8.38
C LEU A 166 -21.08 -7.57 -9.33
N SER A 167 -21.94 -6.55 -9.34
CA SER A 167 -21.60 -5.26 -9.97
C SER A 167 -20.42 -4.59 -9.25
N LYS A 168 -19.66 -3.75 -9.95
CA LYS A 168 -18.49 -3.04 -9.38
C LYS A 168 -18.79 -2.30 -8.07
N LYS A 169 -19.95 -1.64 -7.99
CA LYS A 169 -20.40 -0.91 -6.79
C LYS A 169 -20.74 -1.87 -5.65
N ALA A 170 -21.46 -2.96 -5.94
CA ALA A 170 -21.77 -3.99 -4.95
C ALA A 170 -20.49 -4.69 -4.43
N LEU A 171 -19.60 -5.11 -5.33
CA LEU A 171 -18.33 -5.75 -5.01
C LEU A 171 -17.48 -4.93 -4.03
N PHE A 172 -17.38 -3.61 -4.24
CA PHE A 172 -16.63 -2.73 -3.33
C PHE A 172 -17.21 -2.75 -1.91
N TYR A 173 -18.54 -2.56 -1.77
CA TYR A 173 -19.20 -2.58 -0.47
C TYR A 173 -19.19 -3.96 0.20
N THR A 174 -19.50 -5.02 -0.54
CA THR A 174 -19.50 -6.40 -0.05
C THR A 174 -18.13 -6.83 0.46
N VAL A 175 -17.03 -6.28 -0.08
CA VAL A 175 -15.68 -6.54 0.45
C VAL A 175 -15.35 -5.64 1.64
N ILE A 176 -15.56 -4.32 1.56
CA ILE A 176 -15.06 -3.40 2.60
C ILE A 176 -15.87 -3.45 3.91
N ILE A 177 -17.19 -3.67 3.84
CA ILE A 177 -18.07 -3.66 5.03
C ILE A 177 -17.70 -4.79 6.01
N PRO A 178 -17.45 -6.05 5.58
CA PRO A 178 -16.95 -7.10 6.48
C PRO A 178 -15.64 -6.76 7.20
N PHE A 179 -14.68 -6.09 6.56
CA PHE A 179 -13.45 -5.64 7.24
C PHE A 179 -13.78 -4.61 8.33
N ILE A 180 -14.60 -3.60 8.02
CA ILE A 180 -15.00 -2.56 8.98
C ILE A 180 -15.75 -3.18 10.16
N ALA A 181 -16.73 -4.04 9.88
CA ALA A 181 -17.51 -4.75 10.88
C ALA A 181 -16.62 -5.66 11.75
N TYR A 182 -15.66 -6.37 11.15
CA TYR A 182 -14.70 -7.20 11.88
C TYR A 182 -13.84 -6.37 12.86
N PHE A 183 -13.25 -5.26 12.42
CA PHE A 183 -12.40 -4.45 13.31
C PHE A 183 -13.19 -3.77 14.44
N GLY A 184 -14.44 -3.36 14.17
CA GLY A 184 -15.38 -2.93 15.19
C GLY A 184 -15.68 -4.05 16.20
N ALA A 185 -16.16 -5.20 15.72
CA ALA A 185 -16.47 -6.36 16.56
C ALA A 185 -15.25 -6.85 17.36
N PHE A 186 -14.04 -6.77 16.80
CA PHE A 186 -12.82 -7.10 17.51
C PHE A 186 -12.57 -6.17 18.71
N GLY A 187 -12.61 -4.84 18.50
CA GLY A 187 -12.38 -3.87 19.56
C GLY A 187 -13.46 -3.87 20.66
N PHE A 188 -14.73 -4.04 20.28
CA PHE A 188 -15.85 -3.94 21.22
C PHE A 188 -16.28 -5.27 21.85
N VAL A 189 -16.14 -6.41 21.16
CA VAL A 189 -16.67 -7.71 21.61
C VAL A 189 -15.56 -8.74 21.83
N MET A 190 -14.71 -9.04 20.83
CA MET A 190 -13.73 -10.12 20.97
C MET A 190 -12.58 -9.79 21.93
N TYR A 191 -12.11 -8.54 21.96
CA TYR A 191 -11.00 -8.17 22.85
C TYR A 191 -11.37 -8.24 24.34
N PRO A 192 -12.51 -7.69 24.81
CA PRO A 192 -12.96 -7.89 26.19
C PRO A 192 -13.17 -9.36 26.58
N LEU A 193 -13.58 -10.20 25.63
CA LEU A 193 -13.78 -11.64 25.84
C LEU A 193 -12.50 -12.48 25.68
N SER A 194 -11.34 -11.87 25.41
CA SER A 194 -10.06 -12.56 25.13
C SER A 194 -9.72 -13.65 26.15
N ASN A 195 -9.85 -13.35 27.45
CA ASN A 195 -9.59 -14.28 28.55
C ASN A 195 -10.50 -15.53 28.57
N MET A 196 -11.66 -15.50 27.92
CA MET A 196 -12.58 -16.65 27.84
C MET A 196 -12.46 -17.43 26.51
N ILE A 197 -12.06 -16.76 25.43
CA ILE A 197 -11.96 -17.37 24.09
C ILE A 197 -10.58 -17.98 23.81
N HIS A 198 -9.54 -17.64 24.59
CA HIS A 198 -8.20 -18.19 24.43
C HIS A 198 -8.02 -19.51 25.21
N PRO A 199 -7.74 -20.65 24.55
CA PRO A 199 -7.62 -21.95 25.21
C PRO A 199 -6.23 -22.10 25.88
N GLU A 200 -5.91 -21.21 26.84
CA GLU A 200 -4.59 -21.15 27.49
C GLU A 200 -4.20 -22.51 28.12
N ALA A 201 -5.10 -23.11 28.90
CA ALA A 201 -4.84 -24.38 29.58
C ALA A 201 -4.59 -25.59 28.64
N LEU A 202 -5.12 -25.54 27.40
CA LEU A 202 -4.86 -26.57 26.40
C LEU A 202 -3.51 -26.34 25.72
N ALA A 203 -3.17 -25.08 25.42
CA ALA A 203 -1.87 -24.71 24.88
C ALA A 203 -0.73 -25.02 25.87
N ASP A 204 -0.93 -24.74 27.17
CA ASP A 204 0.06 -25.01 28.22
C ASP A 204 0.29 -26.53 28.42
N LYS A 205 -0.76 -27.35 28.34
CA LYS A 205 -0.63 -28.82 28.35
C LYS A 205 0.12 -29.36 27.12
N LEU A 206 -0.21 -28.87 25.92
CA LEU A 206 0.50 -29.26 24.69
C LEU A 206 1.97 -28.80 24.70
N LEU A 207 2.26 -27.63 25.28
CA LEU A 207 3.62 -27.15 25.40
C LEU A 207 4.45 -28.02 26.35
N ALA A 208 3.85 -28.48 27.47
CA ALA A 208 4.51 -29.39 28.40
C ALA A 208 4.85 -30.75 27.76
N THR A 209 4.06 -31.23 26.77
CA THR A 209 4.32 -32.51 26.09
C THR A 209 5.23 -32.38 24.86
N LEU A 210 5.15 -31.29 24.10
CA LEU A 210 5.92 -31.05 22.87
C LEU A 210 7.25 -30.32 23.12
N GLY A 211 7.38 -29.62 24.24
CA GLY A 211 8.56 -28.88 24.65
C GLY A 211 8.70 -27.48 24.01
N PRO A 212 9.71 -26.68 24.45
CA PRO A 212 9.80 -25.26 24.12
C PRO A 212 9.92 -24.93 22.63
N ARG A 213 10.43 -25.86 21.81
CA ARG A 213 10.61 -25.68 20.35
C ARG A 213 9.29 -25.44 19.61
N PHE A 214 8.16 -25.88 20.17
CA PHE A 214 6.83 -25.72 19.58
C PHE A 214 6.07 -24.47 20.09
N MET A 215 6.72 -23.58 20.85
CA MET A 215 6.14 -22.31 21.30
C MET A 215 5.50 -21.50 20.16
N GLY A 216 6.19 -21.38 19.02
CA GLY A 216 5.70 -20.62 17.86
C GLY A 216 4.37 -21.15 17.30
N PRO A 217 4.31 -22.43 16.86
CA PRO A 217 3.06 -23.05 16.40
C PRO A 217 1.94 -23.07 17.46
N LEU A 218 2.26 -23.42 18.72
CA LEU A 218 1.25 -23.53 19.78
C LEU A 218 0.67 -22.17 20.19
N ALA A 219 1.47 -21.09 20.11
CA ALA A 219 0.96 -19.74 20.34
C ALA A 219 -0.14 -19.35 19.34
N ILE A 220 -0.12 -19.86 18.10
CA ILE A 220 -1.20 -19.58 17.12
C ILE A 220 -2.54 -20.12 17.62
N LEU A 221 -2.56 -21.30 18.24
CA LEU A 221 -3.77 -21.87 18.85
C LEU A 221 -4.15 -21.13 20.15
N ARG A 222 -3.16 -20.78 20.98
CA ARG A 222 -3.37 -20.04 22.23
C ARG A 222 -4.10 -18.72 22.02
N ILE A 223 -3.61 -17.89 21.09
CA ILE A 223 -4.08 -16.51 20.86
C ILE A 223 -4.80 -16.34 19.51
N TRP A 224 -5.57 -17.35 19.10
CA TRP A 224 -6.17 -17.44 17.76
C TRP A 224 -6.92 -16.18 17.30
N SER A 225 -7.62 -15.48 18.20
CA SER A 225 -8.37 -14.26 17.84
C SER A 225 -7.45 -13.08 17.51
N PHE A 226 -6.26 -13.00 18.13
CA PHE A 226 -5.23 -12.02 17.78
C PHE A 226 -4.52 -12.43 16.47
N CYS A 227 -4.37 -13.73 16.22
CA CYS A 227 -3.88 -14.22 14.93
C CYS A 227 -4.86 -13.90 13.79
N LEU A 228 -6.17 -14.03 14.01
CA LEU A 228 -7.20 -13.62 13.05
C LEU A 228 -7.15 -12.10 12.80
N PHE A 229 -6.94 -11.29 13.84
CA PHE A 229 -6.74 -9.85 13.67
C PHE A 229 -5.51 -9.54 12.81
N TYR A 230 -4.40 -10.25 13.01
CA TYR A 230 -3.19 -10.11 12.21
C TYR A 230 -3.44 -10.39 10.74
N VAL A 231 -4.13 -11.49 10.42
CA VAL A 231 -4.49 -11.85 9.05
C VAL A 231 -5.39 -10.77 8.45
N MET A 232 -6.44 -10.34 9.14
CA MET A 232 -7.34 -9.30 8.64
C MET A 232 -6.62 -7.96 8.41
N ALA A 233 -5.63 -7.62 9.24
CA ALA A 233 -4.80 -6.43 9.10
C ALA A 233 -3.79 -6.52 7.93
N GLU A 234 -3.21 -7.71 7.67
CA GLU A 234 -2.42 -7.96 6.44
C GLU A 234 -3.30 -7.88 5.18
N LEU A 235 -4.47 -8.50 5.21
CA LEU A 235 -5.44 -8.50 4.11
C LEU A 235 -5.98 -7.09 3.82
N TRP A 236 -6.08 -6.18 4.79
CA TRP A 236 -6.40 -4.77 4.51
C TRP A 236 -5.40 -4.15 3.52
N GLY A 237 -4.10 -4.44 3.70
CA GLY A 237 -3.04 -3.97 2.80
C GLY A 237 -3.18 -4.54 1.39
N SER A 238 -3.35 -5.86 1.24
CA SER A 238 -3.42 -6.51 -0.07
C SER A 238 -4.76 -6.31 -0.79
N VAL A 239 -5.87 -6.25 -0.05
CA VAL A 239 -7.23 -6.17 -0.62
C VAL A 239 -7.68 -4.71 -0.76
N VAL A 240 -7.68 -3.94 0.33
CA VAL A 240 -8.29 -2.61 0.32
C VAL A 240 -7.41 -1.60 -0.43
N VAL A 241 -6.08 -1.66 -0.27
CA VAL A 241 -5.15 -0.83 -1.04
C VAL A 241 -5.01 -1.34 -2.48
N SER A 242 -4.48 -2.56 -2.67
CA SER A 242 -4.05 -3.01 -3.99
C SER A 242 -5.18 -3.41 -4.94
N VAL A 243 -6.29 -3.96 -4.41
CA VAL A 243 -7.41 -4.44 -5.24
C VAL A 243 -8.54 -3.43 -5.31
N LEU A 244 -9.05 -2.94 -4.18
CA LEU A 244 -10.19 -2.03 -4.15
C LEU A 244 -9.83 -0.60 -4.59
N PHE A 245 -8.87 0.06 -3.92
CA PHE A 245 -8.50 1.44 -4.25
C PHE A 245 -7.92 1.55 -5.65
N TRP A 246 -6.83 0.85 -5.96
CA TRP A 246 -6.21 0.93 -7.28
C TRP A 246 -7.12 0.37 -8.38
N GLY A 247 -7.96 -0.63 -8.07
CA GLY A 247 -8.99 -1.11 -8.99
C GLY A 247 -10.03 -0.03 -9.31
N PHE A 248 -10.37 0.86 -8.37
CA PHE A 248 -11.30 1.97 -8.58
C PHE A 248 -10.65 3.18 -9.25
N ALA A 249 -9.47 3.61 -8.79
CA ALA A 249 -8.70 4.72 -9.35
C ALA A 249 -8.49 4.54 -10.87
N ASN A 250 -8.00 3.36 -11.29
CA ASN A 250 -7.76 3.03 -12.70
C ASN A 250 -9.02 2.98 -13.60
N GLN A 251 -10.23 3.05 -13.02
CA GLN A 251 -11.48 3.09 -13.78
C GLN A 251 -12.00 4.51 -13.99
N ILE A 252 -11.64 5.45 -13.13
CA ILE A 252 -12.09 6.85 -13.18
C ILE A 252 -11.04 7.73 -13.85
N THR A 253 -9.77 7.47 -13.56
CA THR A 253 -8.64 8.30 -13.95
C THR A 253 -8.18 7.97 -15.38
N THR A 254 -7.97 9.00 -16.20
CA THR A 254 -7.36 8.85 -17.55
C THR A 254 -5.86 8.61 -17.44
N VAL A 255 -5.20 8.27 -18.56
CA VAL A 255 -3.74 8.02 -18.56
C VAL A 255 -2.96 9.29 -18.20
N ASP A 256 -3.40 10.45 -18.70
CA ASP A 256 -2.69 11.72 -18.50
C ASP A 256 -3.00 12.36 -17.14
N GLU A 257 -4.20 12.13 -16.60
CA GLU A 257 -4.47 12.36 -15.17
C GLU A 257 -3.58 11.45 -14.30
N ALA A 258 -3.48 10.15 -14.60
CA ALA A 258 -2.72 9.19 -13.78
C ALA A 258 -1.23 9.53 -13.70
N LYS A 259 -0.59 9.91 -14.82
CA LYS A 259 0.80 10.39 -14.86
C LYS A 259 1.05 11.55 -13.90
N LYS A 260 0.09 12.47 -13.76
CA LYS A 260 0.19 13.64 -12.87
C LYS A 260 -0.10 13.28 -11.42
N PHE A 261 -1.20 12.56 -11.15
CA PHE A 261 -1.75 12.44 -9.79
C PHE A 261 -1.33 11.18 -9.03
N TYR A 262 -0.91 10.10 -9.69
CA TYR A 262 -0.46 8.89 -8.98
C TYR A 262 0.85 9.11 -8.19
N PRO A 263 1.85 9.87 -8.69
CA PRO A 263 3.00 10.28 -7.87
C PRO A 263 2.60 11.11 -6.64
N LEU A 264 1.63 12.01 -6.78
CA LEU A 264 1.06 12.79 -5.67
C LEU A 264 0.38 11.90 -4.61
N PHE A 265 -0.33 10.84 -5.02
CA PHE A 265 -0.84 9.84 -4.08
C PHE A 265 0.29 9.09 -3.35
N GLY A 266 1.39 8.78 -4.04
CA GLY A 266 2.59 8.20 -3.43
C GLY A 266 3.22 9.11 -2.35
N LEU A 267 3.27 10.43 -2.57
CA LEU A 267 3.70 11.38 -1.54
C LEU A 267 2.68 11.49 -0.40
N GLY A 268 1.39 11.57 -0.71
CA GLY A 268 0.30 11.61 0.27
C GLY A 268 0.22 10.36 1.17
N ALA A 269 0.67 9.21 0.69
CA ALA A 269 0.80 7.98 1.48
C ALA A 269 1.71 8.16 2.71
N ASN A 270 2.83 8.88 2.55
CA ASN A 270 3.75 9.15 3.65
C ASN A 270 3.16 10.16 4.65
N VAL A 271 2.34 11.11 4.17
CA VAL A 271 1.59 12.02 5.03
C VAL A 271 0.58 11.24 5.89
N ALA A 272 -0.18 10.30 5.30
CA ALA A 272 -1.08 9.42 6.04
C ALA A 272 -0.37 8.59 7.11
N LEU A 273 0.82 8.06 6.79
CA LEU A 273 1.71 7.33 7.71
C LEU A 273 2.22 8.18 8.88
N ILE A 274 2.49 9.48 8.67
CA ILE A 274 2.85 10.43 9.73
C ILE A 274 1.69 10.69 10.68
N PHE A 275 0.51 11.03 10.14
CA PHE A 275 -0.67 11.34 10.96
C PHE A 275 -1.14 10.13 11.78
N SER A 276 -1.22 8.95 11.15
CA SER A 276 -1.60 7.71 11.85
C SER A 276 -0.61 7.32 12.94
N GLY A 277 0.71 7.40 12.72
CA GLY A 277 1.71 7.15 13.75
C GLY A 277 1.55 8.06 14.98
N ARG A 278 1.26 9.36 14.75
CA ARG A 278 0.95 10.31 15.82
C ARG A 278 -0.37 10.00 16.53
N THR A 279 -1.39 9.55 15.81
CA THR A 279 -2.66 9.09 16.37
C THR A 279 -2.47 7.87 17.29
N VAL A 280 -1.72 6.84 16.84
CA VAL A 280 -1.39 5.67 17.68
C VAL A 280 -0.69 6.11 18.97
N LYS A 281 0.33 6.98 18.88
CA LYS A 281 1.04 7.50 20.04
C LYS A 281 0.16 8.34 20.97
N TYR A 282 -0.79 9.11 20.45
CA TYR A 282 -1.76 9.86 21.24
C TYR A 282 -2.62 8.94 22.09
N PHE A 283 -3.29 7.95 21.48
CA PHE A 283 -4.14 7.00 22.22
C PHE A 283 -3.37 6.12 23.18
N SER A 284 -2.13 5.74 22.85
CA SER A 284 -1.27 4.98 23.77
C SER A 284 -0.78 5.80 24.97
N ASN A 285 -0.63 7.13 24.83
CA ASN A 285 -0.28 8.05 25.93
C ASN A 285 -1.48 8.54 26.75
N MET A 286 -2.70 8.59 26.20
CA MET A 286 -3.91 8.95 26.96
C MET A 286 -4.09 8.11 28.25
N ARG A 287 -3.56 6.87 28.25
CA ARG A 287 -3.46 5.99 29.43
C ARG A 287 -2.82 6.65 30.65
N LYS A 288 -1.88 7.59 30.49
CA LYS A 288 -1.18 8.24 31.62
C LYS A 288 -2.11 9.06 32.53
N ASN A 289 -3.31 9.38 32.06
CA ASN A 289 -4.30 10.20 32.77
C ASN A 289 -5.52 9.36 33.22
N LEU A 290 -5.50 8.04 33.07
CA LEU A 290 -6.58 7.13 33.47
C LEU A 290 -6.35 6.59 34.90
N GLY A 291 -7.43 6.46 35.67
CA GLY A 291 -7.36 6.06 37.08
C GLY A 291 -6.90 4.59 37.28
N PRO A 292 -6.37 4.27 38.48
CA PRO A 292 -5.91 2.92 38.80
C PRO A 292 -7.07 1.91 38.73
N GLY A 293 -6.88 0.83 37.97
CA GLY A 293 -7.85 -0.27 37.82
C GLY A 293 -8.44 -0.44 36.42
N VAL A 294 -8.30 0.54 35.51
CA VAL A 294 -8.75 0.39 34.12
C VAL A 294 -7.64 -0.21 33.25
N ASP A 295 -7.96 -1.22 32.44
CA ASP A 295 -7.04 -1.69 31.38
C ASP A 295 -6.90 -0.62 30.29
N GLY A 296 -5.88 0.21 30.46
CA GLY A 296 -5.54 1.27 29.52
C GLY A 296 -5.09 0.77 28.16
N TRP A 297 -4.75 -0.52 27.97
CA TRP A 297 -4.55 -1.06 26.62
C TRP A 297 -5.89 -1.31 25.94
N ALA A 298 -6.86 -1.94 26.61
CA ALA A 298 -8.21 -2.14 26.08
C ALA A 298 -8.88 -0.81 25.68
N VAL A 299 -8.69 0.27 26.46
CA VAL A 299 -9.21 1.61 26.13
C VAL A 299 -8.52 2.20 24.90
N SER A 300 -7.17 2.19 24.85
CA SER A 300 -6.41 2.65 23.67
C SER A 300 -6.80 1.87 22.41
N LEU A 301 -6.95 0.55 22.51
CA LEU A 301 -7.35 -0.34 21.41
C LEU A 301 -8.78 -0.04 20.93
N LYS A 302 -9.75 0.12 21.84
CA LYS A 302 -11.12 0.51 21.50
C LYS A 302 -11.17 1.84 20.77
N ALA A 303 -10.39 2.83 21.20
CA ALA A 303 -10.30 4.13 20.54
C ALA A 303 -9.64 4.05 19.16
N MET A 304 -8.56 3.27 19.01
CA MET A 304 -7.96 3.02 17.69
C MET A 304 -8.96 2.32 16.74
N MET A 305 -9.68 1.29 17.21
CA MET A 305 -10.65 0.57 16.40
C MET A 305 -11.88 1.42 16.05
N SER A 306 -12.34 2.31 16.94
CA SER A 306 -13.45 3.22 16.62
C SER A 306 -13.07 4.21 15.51
N ILE A 307 -11.82 4.67 15.46
CA ILE A 307 -11.31 5.50 14.37
C ILE A 307 -11.15 4.69 13.08
N VAL A 308 -10.66 3.44 13.15
CA VAL A 308 -10.61 2.55 11.96
C VAL A 308 -12.00 2.37 11.37
N VAL A 309 -13.03 2.20 12.20
CA VAL A 309 -14.43 2.13 11.76
C VAL A 309 -14.89 3.48 11.18
N GLY A 310 -14.65 4.61 11.86
CA GLY A 310 -15.05 5.93 11.39
C GLY A 310 -14.43 6.30 10.03
N MET A 311 -13.14 6.06 9.86
CA MET A 311 -12.44 6.22 8.57
C MET A 311 -12.90 5.19 7.53
N GLY A 312 -13.29 3.99 7.95
CA GLY A 312 -13.93 2.98 7.09
C GLY A 312 -15.27 3.46 6.53
N LEU A 313 -16.11 4.07 7.37
CA LEU A 313 -17.36 4.69 6.95
C LEU A 313 -17.12 5.93 6.06
N ALA A 314 -16.08 6.71 6.34
CA ALA A 314 -15.65 7.80 5.46
C ALA A 314 -15.24 7.29 4.07
N ILE A 315 -14.51 6.18 3.96
CA ILE A 315 -14.19 5.53 2.68
C ILE A 315 -15.47 5.13 1.92
N CYS A 316 -16.46 4.57 2.63
CA CYS A 316 -17.76 4.22 2.04
C CYS A 316 -18.52 5.47 1.54
N PHE A 317 -18.52 6.55 2.32
CA PHE A 317 -19.14 7.83 1.94
C PHE A 317 -18.44 8.47 0.72
N LEU A 318 -17.10 8.50 0.69
CA LEU A 318 -16.33 9.02 -0.44
C LEU A 318 -16.55 8.19 -1.71
N TYR A 319 -16.60 6.86 -1.57
CA TYR A 319 -16.91 5.97 -2.68
C TYR A 319 -18.32 6.21 -3.21
N TRP A 320 -19.33 6.39 -2.34
CA TRP A 320 -20.68 6.80 -2.74
C TRP A 320 -20.67 8.15 -3.48
N TRP A 321 -20.02 9.16 -2.90
CA TRP A 321 -19.93 10.51 -3.43
C TRP A 321 -19.34 10.53 -4.85
N VAL A 322 -18.16 9.92 -5.03
CA VAL A 322 -17.52 9.82 -6.36
C VAL A 322 -18.44 9.11 -7.35
N ASN A 323 -19.04 7.99 -6.96
CA ASN A 323 -19.97 7.23 -7.83
C ASN A 323 -21.32 7.91 -8.11
N ARG A 324 -21.62 9.04 -7.46
CA ARG A 324 -22.85 9.84 -7.63
C ARG A 324 -22.61 11.15 -8.39
N TYR A 325 -21.47 11.81 -8.13
CA TYR A 325 -21.17 13.15 -8.65
C TYR A 325 -20.06 13.19 -9.72
N VAL A 326 -19.28 12.13 -9.91
CA VAL A 326 -18.28 12.05 -10.98
C VAL A 326 -18.83 11.24 -12.15
N PRO A 327 -18.91 11.81 -13.37
CA PRO A 327 -19.25 11.04 -14.56
C PRO A 327 -18.13 10.03 -14.83
N LEU A 328 -18.48 8.74 -14.82
CA LEU A 328 -17.54 7.65 -15.11
C LEU A 328 -17.29 7.59 -16.63
N PRO A 329 -16.02 7.58 -17.10
CA PRO A 329 -15.75 7.42 -18.52
C PRO A 329 -16.28 6.05 -19.01
N THR A 330 -17.03 6.05 -20.11
CA THR A 330 -17.61 4.88 -20.77
C THR A 330 -16.55 4.03 -21.49
N ARG A 331 -15.56 3.55 -20.74
CA ARG A 331 -14.48 2.72 -21.26
C ARG A 331 -15.02 1.32 -21.59
N SER A 332 -14.90 0.92 -22.86
CA SER A 332 -15.36 -0.37 -23.35
C SER A 332 -14.72 -1.53 -22.58
N LYS A 333 -15.48 -2.61 -22.35
CA LYS A 333 -15.09 -3.77 -21.51
C LYS A 333 -14.05 -4.69 -22.19
N LYS A 334 -13.06 -4.14 -22.93
CA LYS A 334 -11.90 -4.94 -23.37
C LYS A 334 -11.01 -5.23 -22.16
N LYS A 335 -11.35 -6.32 -21.47
CA LYS A 335 -10.57 -6.94 -20.39
C LYS A 335 -9.24 -7.38 -21.03
N LYS A 336 -8.22 -6.50 -21.04
CA LYS A 336 -6.85 -6.89 -21.43
C LYS A 336 -6.45 -8.03 -20.49
N VAL A 337 -6.45 -9.24 -21.03
CA VAL A 337 -5.92 -10.42 -20.33
C VAL A 337 -4.44 -10.15 -20.16
N LYS A 338 -4.04 -9.73 -18.95
CA LYS A 338 -2.62 -9.79 -18.58
C LYS A 338 -2.20 -11.25 -18.73
N PRO A 339 -1.12 -11.58 -19.45
CA PRO A 339 -0.59 -12.93 -19.49
C PRO A 339 -0.36 -13.42 -18.05
N GLN A 340 -1.20 -14.32 -17.57
CA GLN A 340 -0.93 -15.05 -16.34
C GLN A 340 -0.10 -16.26 -16.74
N MET A 341 1.23 -16.08 -16.73
CA MET A 341 2.13 -17.22 -16.79
C MET A 341 1.85 -18.14 -15.61
N GLY A 342 1.85 -19.45 -15.84
CA GLY A 342 1.82 -20.42 -14.74
C GLY A 342 3.01 -20.20 -13.81
N MET A 343 2.91 -20.56 -12.53
CA MET A 343 4.01 -20.39 -11.57
C MET A 343 5.29 -21.08 -12.04
N MET A 344 5.17 -22.25 -12.69
CA MET A 344 6.31 -22.99 -13.24
C MET A 344 6.86 -22.37 -14.53
N GLU A 345 6.02 -21.78 -15.38
CA GLU A 345 6.46 -21.01 -16.56
C GLU A 345 7.16 -19.72 -16.15
N SER A 346 6.63 -19.02 -15.13
CA SER A 346 7.25 -17.84 -14.53
C SER A 346 8.64 -18.18 -13.98
N LEU A 347 8.78 -19.28 -13.24
CA LEU A 347 10.08 -19.73 -12.71
C LEU A 347 11.05 -20.15 -13.83
N LYS A 348 10.58 -20.84 -14.88
CA LYS A 348 11.41 -21.17 -16.04
C LYS A 348 11.91 -19.90 -16.74
N PHE A 349 11.00 -18.95 -17.00
CA PHE A 349 11.29 -17.66 -17.62
C PHE A 349 12.26 -16.81 -16.77
N LEU A 350 12.07 -16.78 -15.45
CA LEU A 350 12.96 -16.12 -14.48
C LEU A 350 14.41 -16.64 -14.54
N VAL A 351 14.60 -17.92 -14.84
CA VAL A 351 15.94 -18.55 -14.94
C VAL A 351 16.54 -18.40 -16.34
N SER A 352 15.71 -18.27 -17.38
CA SER A 352 16.18 -18.19 -18.78
C SER A 352 16.86 -16.87 -19.16
N SER A 353 16.50 -15.73 -18.55
CA SER A 353 17.13 -14.43 -18.85
C SER A 353 18.04 -13.98 -17.69
N PRO A 354 19.34 -13.68 -17.94
CA PRO A 354 20.25 -13.24 -16.89
C PRO A 354 19.81 -11.90 -16.27
N TYR A 355 19.27 -10.99 -17.09
CA TYR A 355 18.74 -9.69 -16.65
C TYR A 355 17.58 -9.85 -15.69
N ILE A 356 16.58 -10.67 -16.07
CA ILE A 356 15.39 -10.93 -15.24
C ILE A 356 15.78 -11.70 -13.97
N ARG A 357 16.73 -12.63 -14.05
CA ARG A 357 17.25 -13.37 -12.89
C ARG A 357 17.91 -12.45 -11.87
N ASP A 358 18.72 -11.49 -12.32
CA ASP A 358 19.40 -10.55 -11.43
C ASP A 358 18.36 -9.59 -10.80
N LEU A 359 17.42 -9.04 -11.58
CA LEU A 359 16.32 -8.21 -11.07
C LEU A 359 15.41 -8.97 -10.08
N ALA A 360 15.14 -10.24 -10.32
CA ALA A 360 14.44 -11.12 -9.39
C ALA A 360 15.25 -11.34 -8.10
N THR A 361 16.56 -11.54 -8.21
CA THR A 361 17.48 -11.67 -7.07
C THR A 361 17.45 -10.41 -6.21
N LEU A 362 17.45 -9.21 -6.80
CA LEU A 362 17.27 -7.93 -6.08
C LEU A 362 15.99 -7.95 -5.23
N VAL A 363 14.85 -8.33 -5.81
CA VAL A 363 13.53 -8.30 -5.14
C VAL A 363 13.42 -9.36 -4.04
N VAL A 364 13.87 -10.59 -4.31
CA VAL A 364 13.88 -11.68 -3.32
C VAL A 364 14.82 -11.35 -2.17
N ALA A 365 16.04 -10.87 -2.45
CA ALA A 365 17.03 -10.55 -1.44
C ALA A 365 16.57 -9.41 -0.51
N TYR A 366 15.97 -8.34 -1.04
CA TYR A 366 15.32 -7.32 -0.20
C TYR A 366 14.24 -7.93 0.70
N GLY A 367 13.33 -8.73 0.11
CA GLY A 367 12.19 -9.32 0.82
C GLY A 367 12.60 -10.26 1.95
N ILE A 368 13.65 -11.06 1.75
CA ILE A 368 14.22 -11.91 2.81
C ILE A 368 14.89 -11.02 3.85
N SER A 369 15.81 -10.14 3.43
CA SER A 369 16.64 -9.32 4.32
C SER A 369 15.79 -8.49 5.28
N ILE A 370 14.78 -7.78 4.78
CA ILE A 370 13.93 -6.94 5.65
C ILE A 370 13.11 -7.78 6.64
N ASN A 371 12.66 -8.99 6.26
CA ASN A 371 11.96 -9.90 7.18
C ASN A 371 12.91 -10.42 8.27
N LEU A 372 14.14 -10.80 7.88
CA LEU A 372 15.17 -11.25 8.81
C LEU A 372 15.46 -10.22 9.91
N VAL A 373 15.65 -8.95 9.54
CA VAL A 373 15.93 -7.90 10.53
C VAL A 373 14.68 -7.48 11.31
N GLU A 374 13.53 -7.29 10.65
CA GLU A 374 12.32 -6.78 11.31
C GLU A 374 11.83 -7.68 12.45
N VAL A 375 11.80 -9.02 12.26
CA VAL A 375 11.35 -9.95 13.31
C VAL A 375 12.37 -10.03 14.46
N THR A 376 13.67 -10.02 14.14
CA THR A 376 14.76 -10.00 15.14
C THR A 376 14.68 -8.72 15.99
N TRP A 377 14.43 -7.57 15.36
CA TRP A 377 14.22 -6.29 16.02
C TRP A 377 12.95 -6.27 16.87
N LYS A 378 11.81 -6.78 16.37
CA LYS A 378 10.55 -6.90 17.14
C LYS A 378 10.72 -7.74 18.42
N SER A 379 11.62 -8.73 18.40
CA SER A 379 11.99 -9.51 19.59
C SER A 379 12.70 -8.67 20.64
N LYS A 380 13.73 -7.90 20.24
CA LYS A 380 14.43 -6.96 21.14
C LYS A 380 13.52 -5.83 21.62
N LEU A 381 12.61 -5.35 20.76
CA LEU A 381 11.60 -4.35 21.11
C LEU A 381 10.65 -4.87 22.20
N LYS A 382 10.19 -6.14 22.12
CA LYS A 382 9.42 -6.79 23.19
C LYS A 382 10.21 -6.87 24.50
N ALA A 383 11.48 -7.25 24.43
CA ALA A 383 12.33 -7.36 25.61
C ALA A 383 12.55 -6.01 26.32
N GLN A 384 12.60 -4.90 25.56
CA GLN A 384 12.75 -3.55 26.12
C GLN A 384 11.43 -2.92 26.57
N PHE A 385 10.33 -3.19 25.86
CA PHE A 385 8.99 -2.71 26.18
C PHE A 385 7.98 -3.87 26.22
N PRO A 386 7.90 -4.62 27.34
CA PRO A 386 6.92 -5.69 27.49
C PRO A 386 5.47 -5.19 27.55
N SER A 387 5.27 -3.92 27.92
CA SER A 387 3.97 -3.26 28.02
C SER A 387 3.39 -2.97 26.62
N PRO A 388 2.16 -3.45 26.30
CA PRO A 388 1.51 -3.20 25.00
C PRO A 388 1.41 -1.70 24.65
N ASN A 389 1.14 -0.84 25.62
CA ASN A 389 1.04 0.61 25.40
C ASN A 389 2.39 1.25 25.04
N GLU A 390 3.48 0.83 25.66
CA GLU A 390 4.82 1.38 25.39
C GLU A 390 5.34 0.90 24.04
N TYR A 391 5.18 -0.40 23.76
CA TYR A 391 5.45 -0.99 22.45
C TYR A 391 4.64 -0.25 21.36
N SER A 392 3.34 -0.02 21.58
CA SER A 392 2.48 0.70 20.63
C SER A 392 2.85 2.17 20.47
N ALA A 393 3.19 2.88 21.55
CA ALA A 393 3.64 4.27 21.47
C ALA A 393 4.94 4.39 20.68
N PHE A 394 5.88 3.46 20.90
CA PHE A 394 7.12 3.35 20.12
C PHE A 394 6.86 3.00 18.65
N MET A 395 5.93 2.09 18.37
CA MET A 395 5.51 1.79 16.98
C MET A 395 4.88 3.01 16.29
N GLY A 396 4.14 3.86 17.01
CA GLY A 396 3.61 5.13 16.49
C GLY A 396 4.72 6.14 16.14
N ASP A 397 5.76 6.25 16.98
CA ASP A 397 6.96 7.04 16.63
C ASP A 397 7.70 6.44 15.45
N PHE A 398 7.92 5.13 15.42
CA PHE A 398 8.56 4.41 14.32
C PHE A 398 7.84 4.64 12.99
N SER A 399 6.51 4.54 12.96
CA SER A 399 5.69 4.85 11.79
C SER A 399 5.80 6.31 11.37
N THR A 400 5.77 7.24 12.33
CA THR A 400 5.96 8.67 12.04
C THR A 400 7.32 8.94 11.40
N CYS A 401 8.40 8.43 12.01
CA CYS A 401 9.76 8.61 11.51
C CYS A 401 9.97 7.91 10.17
N THR A 402 9.35 6.74 9.94
CA THR A 402 9.34 6.07 8.63
C THR A 402 8.67 6.96 7.57
N GLY A 403 7.53 7.59 7.89
CA GLY A 403 6.85 8.51 6.97
C GLY A 403 7.69 9.74 6.63
N ILE A 404 8.28 10.39 7.64
CA ILE A 404 9.16 11.56 7.43
C ILE A 404 10.38 11.17 6.60
N ALA A 405 11.10 10.10 6.99
CA ALA A 405 12.30 9.66 6.29
C ALA A 405 12.01 9.25 4.85
N THR A 406 10.88 8.57 4.60
CA THR A 406 10.48 8.16 3.24
C THR A 406 10.09 9.36 2.40
N PHE A 407 9.34 10.33 2.95
CA PHE A 407 8.99 11.56 2.25
C PHE A 407 10.23 12.36 1.85
N THR A 408 11.17 12.59 2.78
CA THR A 408 12.44 13.28 2.49
C THR A 408 13.27 12.51 1.46
N MET A 409 13.38 11.18 1.60
CA MET A 409 14.12 10.35 0.64
C MET A 409 13.48 10.32 -0.76
N MET A 410 12.15 10.43 -0.89
CA MET A 410 11.47 10.54 -2.18
C MET A 410 11.73 11.88 -2.90
N LEU A 411 12.02 12.95 -2.16
CA LEU A 411 12.48 14.21 -2.75
C LEU A 411 13.97 14.13 -3.14
N LEU A 412 14.79 13.56 -2.26
CA LEU A 412 16.22 13.36 -2.53
C LEU A 412 16.49 12.38 -3.67
N SER A 413 15.62 11.38 -3.90
CA SER A 413 15.87 10.38 -4.94
C SER A 413 15.87 10.97 -6.35
N GLN A 414 15.09 12.03 -6.62
CA GLN A 414 15.16 12.76 -7.90
C GLN A 414 16.57 13.31 -8.17
N TYR A 415 17.21 13.91 -7.15
CA TYR A 415 18.60 14.38 -7.25
C TYR A 415 19.59 13.21 -7.40
N VAL A 416 19.36 12.09 -6.71
CA VAL A 416 20.21 10.89 -6.85
C VAL A 416 20.15 10.34 -8.28
N PHE A 417 18.96 10.14 -8.86
CA PHE A 417 18.79 9.67 -10.22
C PHE A 417 19.42 10.63 -11.24
N ASN A 418 19.18 11.94 -11.11
CA ASN A 418 19.67 12.93 -12.06
C ASN A 418 21.20 13.13 -12.02
N LYS A 419 21.84 12.96 -10.85
CA LYS A 419 23.29 13.24 -10.69
C LYS A 419 24.18 12.00 -10.67
N TYR A 420 23.70 10.88 -10.14
CA TYR A 420 24.50 9.66 -9.93
C TYR A 420 24.01 8.46 -10.75
N GLY A 421 22.90 8.60 -11.49
CA GLY A 421 22.38 7.60 -12.40
C GLY A 421 21.74 6.38 -11.72
N TRP A 422 21.26 5.46 -12.55
CA TRP A 422 20.49 4.29 -12.12
C TRP A 422 21.32 3.31 -11.26
N GLY A 423 22.58 3.06 -11.64
CA GLY A 423 23.43 2.05 -11.00
C GLY A 423 23.80 2.38 -9.55
N VAL A 424 24.06 3.65 -9.24
CA VAL A 424 24.27 4.11 -7.86
C VAL A 424 22.98 4.01 -7.07
N ALA A 425 21.84 4.45 -7.63
CA ALA A 425 20.53 4.36 -6.99
C ALA A 425 20.15 2.92 -6.62
N ALA A 426 20.42 1.95 -7.50
CA ALA A 426 20.18 0.52 -7.27
C ALA A 426 21.02 -0.04 -6.10
N LYS A 427 22.28 0.41 -5.95
CA LYS A 427 23.21 -0.03 -4.90
C LYS A 427 22.97 0.63 -3.54
N ILE A 428 22.34 1.80 -3.46
CA ILE A 428 22.09 2.49 -2.18
C ILE A 428 21.27 1.62 -1.23
N THR A 429 20.18 1.00 -1.71
CA THR A 429 19.27 0.22 -0.84
C THR A 429 19.96 -0.99 -0.17
N PRO A 430 20.66 -1.89 -0.89
CA PRO A 430 21.44 -2.95 -0.25
C PRO A 430 22.56 -2.41 0.64
N THR A 431 23.23 -1.32 0.27
CA THR A 431 24.32 -0.72 1.07
C THR A 431 23.82 -0.16 2.39
N VAL A 432 22.70 0.56 2.38
CA VAL A 432 22.02 1.07 3.59
C VAL A 432 21.61 -0.10 4.48
N LEU A 433 21.01 -1.15 3.91
CA LEU A 433 20.61 -2.33 4.67
C LEU A 433 21.83 -3.07 5.25
N LEU A 434 22.94 -3.17 4.51
CA LEU A 434 24.19 -3.78 4.98
C LEU A 434 24.77 -3.02 6.17
N LEU A 435 25.02 -1.72 6.01
CA LEU A 435 25.66 -0.89 7.04
C LEU A 435 24.83 -0.84 8.32
N THR A 436 23.52 -0.58 8.19
CA THR A 436 22.61 -0.51 9.35
C THR A 436 22.30 -1.88 9.94
N GLY A 437 22.30 -2.94 9.12
CA GLY A 437 22.18 -4.33 9.56
C GLY A 437 23.39 -4.80 10.35
N VAL A 438 24.61 -4.57 9.85
CA VAL A 438 25.87 -4.87 10.56
C VAL A 438 25.94 -4.14 11.90
N ALA A 439 25.58 -2.85 11.94
CA ALA A 439 25.51 -2.10 13.20
C ALA A 439 24.52 -2.74 14.20
N PHE A 440 23.33 -3.13 13.74
CA PHE A 440 22.30 -3.76 14.56
C PHE A 440 22.71 -5.15 15.08
N PHE A 441 23.19 -6.05 14.22
CA PHE A 441 23.62 -7.40 14.64
C PHE A 441 24.87 -7.35 15.51
N SER A 442 25.85 -6.47 15.22
CA SER A 442 27.02 -6.28 16.07
C SER A 442 26.65 -5.84 17.50
N LEU A 443 25.69 -4.94 17.65
CA LEU A 443 25.19 -4.53 18.98
C LEU A 443 24.46 -5.64 19.72
N ILE A 444 23.77 -6.55 19.01
CA ILE A 444 23.10 -7.69 19.64
C ILE A 444 24.10 -8.79 20.07
N LEU A 445 25.07 -9.10 19.20
CA LEU A 445 26.03 -10.19 19.44
C LEU A 445 27.15 -9.79 20.39
N PHE A 446 27.63 -8.55 20.31
CA PHE A 446 28.74 -8.01 21.11
C PHE A 446 28.27 -6.95 22.11
N GLY A 447 27.02 -7.03 22.58
CA GLY A 447 26.42 -6.05 23.51
C GLY A 447 27.18 -5.89 24.83
N GLY A 448 27.93 -6.90 25.27
CA GLY A 448 28.84 -6.82 26.42
C GLY A 448 30.02 -5.87 26.17
N PRO A 449 30.91 -6.16 25.19
CA PRO A 449 31.98 -5.24 24.78
C PRO A 449 31.54 -3.81 24.45
N PHE A 450 30.35 -3.61 23.88
CA PHE A 450 29.81 -2.27 23.61
C PHE A 450 29.16 -1.58 24.82
N ALA A 451 28.90 -2.27 25.92
CA ALA A 451 28.27 -1.70 27.11
C ALA A 451 28.94 -0.43 27.66
N PRO A 452 30.28 -0.35 27.85
CA PRO A 452 30.93 0.89 28.33
C PRO A 452 30.85 2.06 27.34
N LEU A 453 30.76 1.80 26.03
CA LEU A 453 30.58 2.85 25.02
C LEU A 453 29.13 3.39 25.04
N VAL A 454 28.15 2.49 25.12
CA VAL A 454 26.73 2.82 25.13
C VAL A 454 26.32 3.47 26.48
N ALA A 455 26.95 3.08 27.59
CA ALA A 455 26.75 3.71 28.89
C ALA A 455 27.20 5.18 28.92
N LYS A 456 28.27 5.55 28.19
CA LYS A 456 28.67 6.96 28.03
C LYS A 456 27.62 7.82 27.31
N LEU A 457 26.74 7.20 26.53
CA LEU A 457 25.58 7.85 25.88
C LEU A 457 24.31 7.80 26.75
N GLY A 458 24.40 7.30 28.01
CA GLY A 458 23.26 7.20 28.92
C GLY A 458 22.23 6.14 28.55
N MET A 459 22.58 5.17 27.70
CA MET A 459 21.68 4.11 27.23
C MET A 459 22.09 2.73 27.74
N THR A 460 21.14 1.79 27.76
CA THR A 460 21.45 0.36 27.92
C THR A 460 21.76 -0.27 26.56
N PRO A 461 22.56 -1.36 26.48
CA PRO A 461 22.81 -2.07 25.23
C PRO A 461 21.53 -2.54 24.53
N LEU A 462 20.51 -2.94 25.31
CA LEU A 462 19.21 -3.36 24.79
C LEU A 462 18.45 -2.18 24.15
N LEU A 463 18.41 -1.03 24.83
CA LEU A 463 17.75 0.18 24.31
C LEU A 463 18.45 0.70 23.05
N ALA A 464 19.79 0.66 23.03
CA ALA A 464 20.58 1.01 21.85
C ALA A 464 20.30 0.06 20.67
N ALA A 465 20.25 -1.25 20.91
CA ALA A 465 19.87 -2.23 19.88
C ALA A 465 18.45 -1.99 19.33
N VAL A 466 17.50 -1.59 20.18
CA VAL A 466 16.15 -1.22 19.77
C VAL A 466 16.13 0.03 18.88
N TYR A 467 16.86 1.09 19.24
CA TYR A 467 16.93 2.31 18.42
C TYR A 467 17.71 2.10 17.12
N VAL A 468 18.85 1.41 17.14
CA VAL A 468 19.62 1.12 15.92
C VAL A 468 18.85 0.20 14.98
N GLY A 469 18.14 -0.82 15.51
CA GLY A 469 17.24 -1.65 14.72
C GLY A 469 16.02 -0.89 14.17
N ALA A 470 15.54 0.13 14.89
CA ALA A 470 14.48 1.00 14.39
C ALA A 470 14.98 1.88 13.23
N LEU A 471 16.17 2.48 13.37
CA LEU A 471 16.83 3.23 12.30
C LEU A 471 17.11 2.35 11.08
N GLN A 472 17.63 1.13 11.27
CA GLN A 472 17.82 0.12 10.23
C GLN A 472 16.52 -0.10 9.45
N ASN A 473 15.40 -0.31 10.15
CA ASN A 473 14.11 -0.56 9.53
C ASN A 473 13.55 0.68 8.83
N ILE A 474 13.68 1.86 9.43
CA ILE A 474 13.26 3.15 8.87
C ILE A 474 14.01 3.40 7.56
N PHE A 475 15.34 3.43 7.59
CA PHE A 475 16.15 3.74 6.41
C PHE A 475 16.02 2.68 5.32
N SER A 476 15.95 1.39 5.67
CA SER A 476 15.74 0.32 4.67
C SER A 476 14.39 0.43 3.97
N LYS A 477 13.31 0.77 4.69
CA LYS A 477 11.98 0.97 4.10
C LYS A 477 11.93 2.26 3.28
N SER A 478 12.52 3.35 3.78
CA SER A 478 12.59 4.62 3.06
C SER A 478 13.35 4.49 1.74
N ALA A 479 14.57 3.96 1.77
CA ALA A 479 15.37 3.70 0.55
C ALA A 479 14.64 2.76 -0.41
N LYS A 480 13.91 1.76 0.11
CA LYS A 480 13.15 0.85 -0.74
C LYS A 480 12.03 1.56 -1.50
N TYR A 481 11.21 2.38 -0.84
CA TYR A 481 10.13 3.09 -1.53
C TYR A 481 10.60 4.28 -2.38
N SER A 482 11.73 4.92 -2.04
CA SER A 482 12.23 6.11 -2.73
C SER A 482 13.18 5.83 -3.89
N LEU A 483 13.96 4.74 -3.82
CA LEU A 483 15.02 4.39 -4.78
C LEU A 483 14.79 3.00 -5.38
N PHE A 484 14.68 1.95 -4.56
CA PHE A 484 14.60 0.58 -5.07
C PHE A 484 13.36 0.31 -5.93
N ASP A 485 12.17 0.70 -5.48
CA ASP A 485 10.93 0.49 -6.23
C ASP A 485 10.97 1.25 -7.58
N PRO A 486 11.38 2.54 -7.64
CA PRO A 486 11.68 3.21 -8.91
C PRO A 486 12.76 2.52 -9.77
N CYS A 487 13.91 2.12 -9.20
CA CYS A 487 14.96 1.39 -9.93
C CYS A 487 14.42 0.11 -10.57
N LYS A 488 13.60 -0.67 -9.83
CA LYS A 488 12.95 -1.90 -10.29
C LYS A 488 11.97 -1.62 -11.44
N GLU A 489 11.22 -0.52 -11.37
CA GLU A 489 10.31 -0.13 -12.45
C GLU A 489 11.06 0.39 -13.69
N MET A 490 12.18 1.11 -13.51
CA MET A 490 13.07 1.57 -14.60
C MET A 490 13.80 0.43 -15.29
N ALA A 491 14.16 -0.63 -14.56
CA ALA A 491 14.78 -1.85 -15.12
C ALA A 491 13.89 -2.55 -16.16
N TYR A 492 12.58 -2.31 -16.16
CA TYR A 492 11.67 -2.83 -17.17
C TYR A 492 11.55 -1.96 -18.43
N ILE A 493 12.25 -0.82 -18.51
CA ILE A 493 12.14 0.10 -19.66
C ILE A 493 12.80 -0.48 -20.92
N PRO A 494 14.11 -0.85 -20.92
CA PRO A 494 14.83 -1.26 -22.12
C PRO A 494 14.62 -2.75 -22.49
N LEU A 495 13.52 -3.34 -22.01
CA LEU A 495 13.15 -4.72 -22.33
C LEU A 495 12.06 -4.72 -23.40
N ASP A 496 12.13 -5.71 -24.31
CA ASP A 496 11.06 -5.97 -25.26
C ASP A 496 9.71 -6.14 -24.53
N GLU A 497 8.62 -5.68 -25.14
CA GLU A 497 7.30 -5.65 -24.47
C GLU A 497 6.84 -7.02 -23.97
N ASP A 498 7.27 -8.11 -24.62
CA ASP A 498 6.91 -9.48 -24.25
C ASP A 498 7.65 -9.91 -22.98
N THR A 499 8.98 -9.75 -22.94
CA THR A 499 9.84 -10.01 -21.77
C THR A 499 9.48 -9.10 -20.61
N LYS A 500 9.18 -7.83 -20.88
CA LYS A 500 8.75 -6.81 -19.91
C LYS A 500 7.45 -7.18 -19.22
N VAL A 501 6.42 -7.59 -19.98
CA VAL A 501 5.13 -8.01 -19.41
C VAL A 501 5.28 -9.32 -18.63
N LYS A 502 5.99 -10.31 -19.19
CA LYS A 502 6.24 -11.62 -18.57
C LYS A 502 7.09 -11.50 -17.30
N GLY A 503 8.21 -10.79 -17.37
CA GLY A 503 9.15 -10.56 -16.27
C GLY A 503 8.54 -9.76 -15.12
N LYS A 504 7.80 -8.68 -15.42
CA LYS A 504 7.08 -7.92 -14.40
C LYS A 504 6.03 -8.76 -13.68
N ALA A 505 5.27 -9.57 -14.44
CA ALA A 505 4.32 -10.50 -13.84
C ALA A 505 5.03 -11.53 -12.94
N ALA A 506 6.09 -12.17 -13.42
CA ALA A 506 6.86 -13.15 -12.65
C ALA A 506 7.46 -12.56 -11.37
N ILE A 507 8.04 -11.36 -11.42
CA ILE A 507 8.69 -10.71 -10.27
C ILE A 507 7.65 -10.20 -9.25
N ASP A 508 6.58 -9.55 -9.69
CA ASP A 508 5.57 -9.02 -8.77
C ASP A 508 4.67 -10.12 -8.17
N VAL A 509 4.44 -11.24 -8.88
CA VAL A 509 3.60 -12.36 -8.41
C VAL A 509 4.39 -13.44 -7.67
N VAL A 510 5.61 -13.79 -8.12
CA VAL A 510 6.41 -14.86 -7.52
C VAL A 510 7.48 -14.29 -6.58
N CYS A 511 8.38 -13.44 -7.08
CA CYS A 511 9.57 -12.99 -6.33
C CYS A 511 9.22 -12.14 -5.10
N ASN A 512 8.25 -11.23 -5.21
CA ASN A 512 7.81 -10.37 -4.09
C ASN A 512 7.22 -11.18 -2.91
N PRO A 513 6.29 -12.12 -3.11
CA PRO A 513 5.85 -13.04 -2.05
C PRO A 513 6.95 -14.01 -1.61
N LEU A 514 7.73 -14.57 -2.53
CA LEU A 514 8.81 -15.51 -2.23
C LEU A 514 9.87 -14.91 -1.31
N GLY A 515 10.26 -13.64 -1.50
CA GLY A 515 11.19 -12.96 -0.60
C GLY A 515 10.64 -12.84 0.82
N LYS A 516 9.39 -12.38 0.96
CA LYS A 516 8.73 -12.23 2.27
C LYS A 516 8.54 -13.57 2.99
N SER A 517 8.07 -14.59 2.29
CA SER A 517 7.84 -15.93 2.86
C SER A 517 9.15 -16.68 3.08
N GLY A 518 10.15 -16.52 2.20
CA GLY A 518 11.48 -17.12 2.33
C GLY A 518 12.19 -16.68 3.62
N GLY A 519 12.15 -15.39 3.96
CA GLY A 519 12.67 -14.91 5.24
C GLY A 519 11.96 -15.50 6.46
N ALA A 520 10.64 -15.69 6.37
CA ALA A 520 9.87 -16.37 7.41
C ALA A 520 10.20 -17.87 7.51
N LEU A 521 10.40 -18.57 6.39
CA LEU A 521 10.79 -19.98 6.36
C LEU A 521 12.20 -20.20 6.91
N ILE A 522 13.17 -19.34 6.56
CA ILE A 522 14.52 -19.36 7.12
C ILE A 522 14.46 -19.19 8.64
N GLN A 523 13.70 -18.20 9.13
CA GLN A 523 13.51 -18.01 10.57
C GLN A 523 12.81 -19.19 11.24
N GLN A 524 11.75 -19.75 10.64
CA GLN A 524 11.07 -20.92 11.16
C GLN A 524 12.02 -22.12 11.28
N PHE A 525 12.81 -22.40 10.25
CA PHE A 525 13.81 -23.47 10.26
C PHE A 525 14.86 -23.24 11.37
N MET A 526 15.43 -22.04 11.46
CA MET A 526 16.40 -21.69 12.50
C MET A 526 15.81 -21.80 13.92
N ILE A 527 14.58 -21.30 14.15
CA ILE A 527 13.90 -21.38 15.45
C ILE A 527 13.64 -22.85 15.85
N LEU A 528 13.22 -23.70 14.92
CA LEU A 528 12.99 -25.13 15.19
C LEU A 528 14.29 -25.88 15.46
N THR A 529 15.39 -25.56 14.75
CA THR A 529 16.71 -26.18 14.95
C THR A 529 17.39 -25.73 16.25
N PHE A 530 17.46 -24.42 16.50
CA PHE A 530 18.18 -23.83 17.64
C PHE A 530 17.31 -23.56 18.88
N GLY A 531 16.00 -23.77 18.77
CA GLY A 531 15.02 -23.70 19.86
C GLY A 531 14.50 -22.31 20.23
N SER A 532 15.17 -21.23 19.83
CA SER A 532 14.69 -19.85 20.03
C SER A 532 15.23 -18.90 18.97
N LEU A 533 14.58 -17.74 18.79
CA LEU A 533 15.06 -16.66 17.94
C LEU A 533 16.34 -16.01 18.49
N ALA A 534 16.53 -16.01 19.81
CA ALA A 534 17.74 -15.50 20.44
C ALA A 534 18.97 -16.36 20.07
N SER A 535 18.87 -17.69 20.21
CA SER A 535 19.93 -18.63 19.80
C SER A 535 20.12 -18.67 18.27
N SER A 536 19.08 -18.40 17.49
CA SER A 536 19.16 -18.29 16.02
C SER A 536 19.86 -17.02 15.54
N THR A 537 19.87 -15.95 16.34
CA THR A 537 20.31 -14.60 15.90
C THR A 537 21.71 -14.54 15.26
N PRO A 538 22.79 -15.19 15.78
CA PRO A 538 24.10 -15.17 15.10
C PRO A 538 24.05 -15.77 13.69
N TYR A 539 23.39 -16.91 13.52
CA TYR A 539 23.23 -17.58 12.23
C TYR A 539 22.42 -16.73 11.25
N LEU A 540 21.34 -16.09 11.72
CA LEU A 540 20.56 -15.13 10.93
C LEU A 540 21.40 -13.94 10.46
N GLY A 541 22.35 -13.47 11.27
CA GLY A 541 23.31 -12.42 10.87
C GLY A 541 24.25 -12.85 9.74
N VAL A 542 24.82 -14.06 9.82
CA VAL A 542 25.68 -14.62 8.76
C VAL A 542 24.90 -14.86 7.47
N ILE A 543 23.69 -15.42 7.56
CA ILE A 543 22.80 -15.61 6.40
C ILE A 543 22.44 -14.26 5.77
N LEU A 544 22.13 -13.24 6.58
CA LEU A 544 21.86 -11.89 6.08
C LEU A 544 23.05 -11.32 5.31
N LEU A 545 24.28 -11.47 5.83
CA LEU A 545 25.49 -11.02 5.12
C LEU A 545 25.63 -11.70 3.76
N GLY A 546 25.46 -13.02 3.68
CA GLY A 546 25.52 -13.77 2.42
C GLY A 546 24.45 -13.36 1.41
N ILE A 547 23.23 -13.07 1.87
CA ILE A 547 22.14 -12.59 1.01
C ILE A 547 22.40 -11.17 0.51
N VAL A 548 22.94 -10.29 1.34
CA VAL A 548 23.20 -8.89 0.97
C VAL A 548 24.44 -8.75 0.08
N THR A 549 25.47 -9.60 0.23
CA THR A 549 26.58 -9.66 -0.73
C THR A 549 26.12 -10.19 -2.09
N ALA A 550 25.29 -11.23 -2.12
CA ALA A 550 24.65 -11.70 -3.36
C ALA A 550 23.78 -10.61 -4.02
N TRP A 551 23.06 -9.81 -3.22
CA TRP A 551 22.27 -8.68 -3.70
C TRP A 551 23.15 -7.56 -4.29
N LEU A 552 24.27 -7.21 -3.65
CA LEU A 552 25.23 -6.23 -4.18
C LEU A 552 25.88 -6.72 -5.49
N ALA A 553 26.21 -8.01 -5.57
CA ALA A 553 26.75 -8.63 -6.78
C ALA A 553 25.72 -8.59 -7.93
N ALA A 554 24.47 -8.97 -7.67
CA ALA A 554 23.37 -8.88 -8.63
C ALA A 554 23.11 -7.43 -9.06
N ALA A 555 23.15 -6.46 -8.15
CA ALA A 555 22.97 -5.04 -8.48
C ALA A 555 24.10 -4.50 -9.38
N LYS A 556 25.34 -4.95 -9.19
CA LYS A 556 26.48 -4.62 -10.07
C LYS A 556 26.37 -5.30 -11.45
N SER A 557 25.95 -6.57 -11.47
CA SER A 557 25.70 -7.33 -12.71
C SER A 557 24.58 -6.69 -13.55
N LEU A 558 23.49 -6.29 -12.89
CA LEU A 558 22.33 -5.68 -13.52
C LEU A 558 22.61 -4.25 -14.03
N GLU A 559 23.47 -3.48 -13.36
CA GLU A 559 23.97 -2.18 -13.85
C GLU A 559 24.74 -2.31 -15.16
N GLY A 560 25.62 -3.31 -15.27
CA GLY A 560 26.34 -3.60 -16.51
C GLY A 560 25.37 -3.88 -17.66
N GLN A 561 24.45 -4.82 -17.46
CA GLN A 561 23.46 -5.21 -18.47
C GLN A 561 22.43 -4.10 -18.78
N PHE A 562 22.05 -3.28 -17.81
CA PHE A 562 21.15 -2.15 -18.04
C PHE A 562 21.82 -1.08 -18.92
N ASN A 563 23.09 -0.77 -18.67
CA ASN A 563 23.82 0.20 -19.48
C ASN A 563 24.06 -0.29 -20.91
N THR A 564 24.30 -1.60 -21.13
CA THR A 564 24.40 -2.14 -22.50
C THR A 564 23.08 -2.08 -23.24
N LEU A 565 21.97 -2.51 -22.62
CA LEU A 565 20.64 -2.46 -23.24
C LEU A 565 20.20 -1.01 -23.55
N MET A 566 20.48 -0.06 -22.65
CA MET A 566 20.23 1.36 -22.91
C MET A 566 21.06 1.89 -24.08
N SER A 567 22.34 1.50 -24.18
CA SER A 567 23.21 1.90 -25.31
C SER A 567 22.76 1.28 -26.63
N GLU A 568 22.23 0.05 -26.62
CA GLU A 568 21.66 -0.62 -27.79
C GLU A 568 20.37 0.09 -28.23
N GLU A 569 19.47 0.42 -27.29
CA GLU A 569 18.21 1.15 -27.57
C GLU A 569 18.47 2.59 -28.10
N GLU A 570 19.55 3.25 -27.66
CA GLU A 570 19.98 4.54 -28.21
C GLU A 570 20.55 4.40 -29.63
N LEU A 571 21.37 3.38 -29.88
CA LEU A 571 21.92 3.05 -31.21
C LEU A 571 20.80 2.71 -32.22
N GLU A 572 19.82 1.89 -31.83
CA GLU A 572 18.66 1.57 -32.67
C GLU A 572 17.89 2.84 -33.05
N LYS A 573 17.62 3.74 -32.10
CA LYS A 573 16.94 5.03 -32.38
C LYS A 573 17.76 5.96 -33.26
N GLU A 574 19.08 5.96 -33.12
CA GLU A 574 19.96 6.73 -34.02
C GLU A 574 19.98 6.13 -35.42
N MET A 575 19.98 4.80 -35.55
CA MET A 575 19.85 4.11 -36.83
C MET A 575 18.48 4.34 -37.48
N GLU A 576 17.38 4.32 -36.72
CA GLU A 576 16.03 4.67 -37.22
C GLU A 576 15.95 6.12 -37.68
N ARG A 577 16.52 7.07 -36.92
CA ARG A 577 16.62 8.49 -37.34
C ARG A 577 17.49 8.65 -38.58
N ALA A 578 18.63 7.98 -38.64
CA ALA A 578 19.52 8.03 -39.79
C ALA A 578 18.87 7.38 -41.03
N ALA A 579 18.08 6.32 -40.86
CA ALA A 579 17.31 5.69 -41.92
C ALA A 579 16.17 6.61 -42.41
N SER A 580 15.41 7.24 -41.50
CA SER A 580 14.34 8.17 -41.88
C SER A 580 14.85 9.46 -42.55
N LEU A 581 16.07 9.90 -42.21
CA LEU A 581 16.78 10.99 -42.90
C LEU A 581 17.41 10.56 -44.24
N LYS A 582 17.62 9.26 -44.46
CA LYS A 582 18.21 8.69 -45.69
C LYS A 582 17.18 8.26 -46.74
N ILE A 583 15.92 8.68 -46.63
CA ILE A 583 14.92 8.55 -47.70
C ILE A 583 14.71 9.91 -48.37
N PRO A 584 15.61 10.37 -49.27
CA PRO A 584 15.22 11.29 -50.32
C PRO A 584 14.40 10.49 -51.34
N VAL A 585 13.09 10.75 -51.41
CA VAL A 585 12.30 10.34 -52.57
C VAL A 585 12.76 11.20 -53.75
N VAL A 586 13.77 10.72 -54.47
CA VAL A 586 14.07 11.20 -55.82
C VAL A 586 13.05 10.54 -56.74
N SER A 587 11.88 11.15 -56.85
CA SER A 587 10.90 10.83 -57.89
C SER A 587 11.37 11.40 -59.22
N SER A 588 12.37 10.76 -59.81
CA SER A 588 12.70 10.92 -61.24
C SER A 588 11.75 10.04 -62.05
N GLU A 589 10.51 10.51 -62.21
CA GLU A 589 9.59 9.98 -63.24
C GLU A 589 9.49 11.01 -64.37
N GLU A 590 10.12 10.69 -65.49
CA GLU A 590 9.87 11.37 -66.76
C GLU A 590 8.42 11.06 -67.20
N ALA A 591 7.56 12.08 -67.15
CA ALA A 591 6.18 11.96 -67.60
C ALA A 591 6.10 11.97 -69.14
N ALA A 592 5.99 10.78 -69.73
CA ALA A 592 5.81 10.63 -71.17
C ALA A 592 4.35 10.88 -71.60
N SER A 593 4.10 12.05 -72.21
CA SER A 593 2.99 12.31 -73.15
C SER A 593 3.17 13.71 -73.77
N GLY A 594 3.19 13.91 -75.09
CA GLY A 594 3.22 12.98 -76.22
C GLY A 594 2.77 13.72 -77.47
N GLU A 595 3.60 13.80 -78.51
CA GLU A 595 3.20 14.36 -79.80
C GLU A 595 3.93 13.69 -80.98
N SER A 596 3.23 13.71 -82.10
CA SER A 596 3.33 12.84 -83.26
C SER A 596 4.60 12.89 -84.13
N THR A 597 4.74 11.80 -84.92
CA THR A 597 5.25 11.69 -86.31
C THR A 597 6.66 11.13 -86.59
N SER A 598 6.65 10.09 -87.44
CA SER A 598 7.61 9.72 -88.50
C SER A 598 8.89 8.91 -88.22
N GLN A 599 8.92 7.76 -88.94
CA GLN A 599 10.05 7.08 -89.60
C GLN A 599 10.96 6.06 -88.86
N LEU A 600 10.77 4.80 -89.31
CA LEU A 600 11.65 3.62 -89.40
C LEU A 600 12.99 3.89 -90.13
N PRO A 601 13.96 2.92 -90.22
CA PRO A 601 14.11 1.61 -89.54
C PRO A 601 15.57 1.28 -89.04
N GLU A 602 15.76 0.06 -88.49
CA GLU A 602 17.02 -0.75 -88.50
C GLU A 602 18.25 -0.23 -87.71
N THR A 603 19.20 -1.02 -87.17
CA THR A 603 19.49 -2.49 -87.23
C THR A 603 20.33 -2.94 -86.01
N SER A 604 20.47 -4.27 -85.83
CA SER A 604 21.61 -5.00 -85.21
C SER A 604 22.03 -4.81 -83.73
N SER A 605 21.89 -5.90 -82.98
CA SER A 605 22.72 -6.37 -81.84
C SER A 605 24.15 -6.79 -82.28
N PRO A 606 25.07 -7.26 -81.40
CA PRO A 606 25.33 -7.02 -79.96
C PRO A 606 26.82 -6.68 -79.64
N SER A 607 27.21 -6.53 -78.36
CA SER A 607 28.39 -7.20 -77.69
C SER A 607 29.17 -6.35 -76.67
N SER A 608 29.69 -7.02 -75.63
CA SER A 608 30.87 -6.66 -74.78
C SER A 608 30.80 -5.35 -73.95
N ILE A 609 31.27 -5.27 -72.69
CA ILE A 609 32.14 -6.13 -71.85
C ILE A 609 31.49 -6.32 -70.47
#